data_AF-A0A7S7UXM4-F1
#
_entry.id   AF-A0A7S7UXM4-F1
#
_cell.length_a   1.000
_cell.length_b   1.000
_cell.length_c   1.000
_cell.angle_alpha   90.00
_cell.angle_beta   90.00
_cell.angle_gamma   90.00
#
_symmetry.space_group_name_H-M   'P 1'
#
loop_
_entity.id
_entity.type
_entity.pdbx_description
1 polymer ?
#
loop_
_entity_poly.entity_id
_entity_poly.type
_entity_poly.pdbx_seq_one_letter_code
_entity_poly.pdbx_strand_id
1 'polypeptide(L)'
;MAAAMRVIAFGGGLVALPAIIIADISVLLAFFATAQQSIEAAGGQSSLGELTWGEQFRLSFSILWRIALVMVAAAISAAAAGYEEAHHLMAGLDGMAFDQFTHPGRFWSAAIAALVLLMIVRAERDDGQIALFAAIGEFARRGLWLGAAVIALGVVNIALAYGQEAVRIAIWNFWQTSQASDFIKNLIYFCFIFSFAMLRLWITVTILTLGLKQSYISDGRS
;
A
#
# COMPACT_ATOMS: atom_id res chain seq x y z
N MET A 1 13.76 -3.72 -2.78
CA MET A 1 14.30 -3.05 -1.57
C MET A 1 13.37 -3.21 -0.37
N ALA A 2 12.08 -2.84 -0.47
CA ALA A 2 11.09 -3.01 0.60
C ALA A 2 11.10 -4.40 1.26
N ALA A 3 10.96 -5.46 0.46
CA ALA A 3 10.94 -6.83 0.98
C ALA A 3 12.23 -7.19 1.75
N ALA A 4 13.39 -6.80 1.23
CA ALA A 4 14.68 -7.09 1.87
C ALA A 4 14.86 -6.34 3.20
N MET A 5 14.48 -5.07 3.27
CA MET A 5 14.52 -4.29 4.52
C MET A 5 13.56 -4.84 5.57
N ARG A 6 12.44 -5.41 5.13
CA ARG A 6 11.49 -6.07 6.02
C ARG A 6 12.05 -7.36 6.61
N VAL A 7 12.77 -8.16 5.82
CA VAL A 7 13.51 -9.33 6.35
C VAL A 7 14.51 -8.90 7.42
N ILE A 8 15.21 -7.78 7.22
CA ILE A 8 16.13 -7.21 8.22
C ILE A 8 15.37 -6.73 9.47
N ALA A 9 14.22 -6.07 9.30
CA ALA A 9 13.39 -5.59 10.41
C ALA A 9 12.82 -6.75 11.25
N PHE A 10 12.43 -7.86 10.63
CA PHE A 10 11.97 -9.07 11.35
C PHE A 10 13.07 -9.75 12.15
N GLY A 11 14.35 -9.51 11.82
CA GLY A 11 15.50 -9.97 12.63
C GLY A 11 15.63 -9.29 13.99
N GLY A 12 14.94 -8.17 14.22
CA GLY A 12 14.96 -7.41 15.48
C GLY A 12 16.26 -6.62 15.72
N GLY A 13 16.25 -5.77 16.75
CA GLY A 13 17.42 -4.96 17.17
C GLY A 13 17.38 -3.48 16.74
N LEU A 14 18.47 -2.75 17.03
CA LEU A 14 18.57 -1.29 16.80
C LEU A 14 18.41 -0.88 15.33
N VAL A 15 18.59 -1.81 14.38
CA VAL A 15 18.49 -1.58 12.94
C VAL A 15 17.05 -1.73 12.42
N ALA A 16 16.12 -2.26 13.23
CA ALA A 16 14.75 -2.53 12.78
C ALA A 16 13.96 -1.26 12.45
N LEU A 17 14.09 -0.19 13.26
CA LEU A 17 13.40 1.08 13.05
C LEU A 17 13.82 1.77 11.73
N PRO A 18 15.12 1.96 11.44
CA PRO A 18 15.57 2.46 10.15
C PRO A 18 15.12 1.59 8.97
N ALA A 19 15.15 0.26 9.14
CA ALA A 19 14.75 -0.68 8.10
C ALA A 19 13.24 -0.59 7.76
N ILE A 20 12.37 -0.38 8.76
CA ILE A 20 10.94 -0.14 8.55
C ILE A 20 10.73 1.16 7.75
N ILE A 21 11.38 2.25 8.14
CA ILE A 21 11.25 3.53 7.42
C ILE A 21 11.68 3.39 5.95
N ILE A 22 12.81 2.71 5.69
CA ILE A 22 13.28 2.47 4.32
C ILE A 22 12.32 1.54 3.57
N ALA A 23 11.75 0.54 4.25
CA ALA A 23 10.75 -0.34 3.65
C ALA A 23 9.50 0.43 3.23
N ASP A 24 8.97 1.30 4.08
CA ASP A 24 7.77 2.10 3.83
C ASP A 24 8.00 3.10 2.69
N ILE A 25 9.15 3.77 2.68
CA ILE A 25 9.55 4.64 1.57
C ILE A 25 9.65 3.82 0.28
N SER A 26 10.24 2.62 0.34
CA SER A 26 10.34 1.75 -0.83
C SER A 26 8.98 1.27 -1.33
N VAL A 27 8.03 1.00 -0.43
CA VAL A 27 6.64 0.63 -0.77
C VAL A 27 5.95 1.80 -1.44
N LEU A 28 6.09 3.02 -0.90
CA LEU A 28 5.54 4.22 -1.52
C LEU A 28 6.15 4.49 -2.89
N LEU A 29 7.47 4.41 -3.04
CA LEU A 29 8.14 4.57 -4.35
C LEU A 29 7.66 3.52 -5.36
N ALA A 30 7.50 2.26 -4.94
CA ALA A 30 6.94 1.22 -5.79
C ALA A 30 5.47 1.51 -6.16
N PHE A 31 4.70 2.03 -5.22
CA PHE A 31 3.32 2.46 -5.44
C PHE A 31 3.24 3.62 -6.44
N PHE A 32 4.11 4.63 -6.31
CA PHE A 32 4.22 5.74 -7.26
C PHE A 32 4.53 5.25 -8.68
N ALA A 33 5.57 4.44 -8.83
CA ALA A 33 5.96 3.91 -10.14
C ALA A 33 4.83 3.08 -10.78
N THR A 34 4.14 2.28 -9.97
CA THR A 34 3.01 1.46 -10.45
C THR A 34 1.78 2.31 -10.77
N ALA A 35 1.51 3.34 -9.96
CA ALA A 35 0.42 4.30 -10.19
C ALA A 35 0.63 5.08 -11.49
N GLN A 36 1.84 5.58 -11.72
CA GLN A 36 2.21 6.24 -12.97
C GLN A 36 1.95 5.34 -14.18
N GLN A 37 2.52 4.13 -14.18
CA GLN A 37 2.32 3.17 -15.29
C GLN A 37 0.85 2.85 -15.52
N SER A 38 0.06 2.74 -14.45
CA SER A 38 -1.38 2.44 -14.56
C SER A 38 -2.19 3.63 -15.09
N ILE A 39 -1.81 4.86 -14.73
CA ILE A 39 -2.43 6.09 -15.23
C ILE A 39 -2.11 6.27 -16.72
N GLU A 40 -0.85 6.10 -17.11
CA GLU A 40 -0.40 6.14 -18.51
C GLU A 40 -1.10 5.07 -19.35
N ALA A 41 -1.17 3.83 -18.85
CA ALA A 41 -1.89 2.73 -19.51
C ALA A 41 -3.40 2.98 -19.64
N ALA A 42 -4.00 3.75 -18.71
CA ALA A 42 -5.40 4.14 -18.77
C ALA A 42 -5.68 5.33 -19.70
N GLY A 43 -4.65 5.87 -20.36
CA GLY A 43 -4.70 7.00 -21.29
C GLY A 43 -4.58 8.38 -20.63
N GLY A 44 -4.18 8.45 -19.35
CA GLY A 44 -3.92 9.71 -18.65
C GLY A 44 -2.50 10.22 -18.85
N GLN A 45 -2.31 11.54 -18.77
CA GLN A 45 -0.98 12.15 -18.66
C GLN A 45 -0.60 12.27 -17.19
N SER A 46 0.60 11.81 -16.83
CA SER A 46 1.16 11.90 -15.48
C SER A 46 2.48 12.68 -15.52
N SER A 47 2.60 13.71 -14.70
CA SER A 47 3.84 14.47 -14.55
C SER A 47 4.83 13.81 -13.58
N LEU A 48 4.43 12.72 -12.91
CA LEU A 48 5.29 11.98 -11.97
C LEU A 48 6.58 11.48 -12.62
N GLY A 49 6.56 11.14 -13.91
CA GLY A 49 7.74 10.71 -14.67
C GLY A 49 8.72 11.83 -15.01
N GLU A 50 8.26 13.09 -14.99
CA GLU A 50 9.08 14.28 -15.27
C GLU A 50 9.75 14.84 -14.01
N LEU A 51 9.26 14.43 -12.83
CA LEU A 51 9.85 14.81 -11.55
C LEU A 51 11.23 14.20 -11.39
N THR A 52 12.17 15.01 -10.92
CA THR A 52 13.50 14.52 -10.55
C THR A 52 13.39 13.54 -9.39
N TRP A 53 14.36 12.62 -9.29
CA TRP A 53 14.43 11.63 -8.20
C TRP A 53 14.34 12.27 -6.80
N GLY A 54 14.91 13.47 -6.63
CA GLY A 54 14.82 14.23 -5.38
C GLY A 54 13.42 14.78 -5.08
N GLU A 55 12.67 15.20 -6.09
CA GLU A 55 11.30 15.68 -5.94
C GLU A 55 10.34 14.53 -5.64
N GLN A 56 10.48 13.39 -6.32
CA GLN A 56 9.72 12.18 -6.00
C GLN A 56 9.97 11.72 -4.56
N PHE A 57 11.22 11.75 -4.10
CA PHE A 57 11.56 11.39 -2.72
C PHE A 57 10.96 12.38 -1.70
N ARG A 58 11.04 13.68 -1.96
CA ARG A 58 10.47 14.72 -1.09
C ARG A 58 8.94 14.62 -1.03
N LEU A 59 8.28 14.35 -2.16
CA LEU A 59 6.85 14.12 -2.26
C LEU A 59 6.45 12.87 -1.46
N SER A 60 7.19 11.76 -1.65
CA SER A 60 7.00 10.50 -0.92
C SER A 60 7.09 10.71 0.59
N PHE A 61 8.13 11.40 1.06
CA PHE A 61 8.33 11.67 2.48
C PHE A 61 7.23 12.55 3.07
N SER A 62 6.78 13.56 2.31
CA SER A 62 5.73 14.47 2.72
C SER A 62 4.35 13.80 2.79
N ILE A 63 4.06 12.83 1.91
CA ILE A 63 2.90 11.94 2.00
C ILE A 63 3.03 10.99 3.18
N LEU A 64 4.20 10.35 3.34
CA LEU A 64 4.46 9.40 4.42
C LEU A 64 4.17 9.99 5.80
N TRP A 65 4.69 11.18 6.10
CA TRP A 65 4.47 11.81 7.41
C TRP A 65 2.98 12.12 7.66
N ARG A 66 2.24 12.54 6.65
CA ARG A 66 0.79 12.83 6.77
C ARG A 66 -0.03 11.56 6.97
N ILE A 67 0.28 10.50 6.24
CA ILE A 67 -0.38 9.20 6.39
C ILE A 67 -0.01 8.57 7.73
N ALA A 68 1.23 8.71 8.19
CA ALA A 68 1.64 8.27 9.52
C ALA A 68 0.81 8.96 10.61
N LEU A 69 0.57 10.28 10.52
CA LEU A 69 -0.32 10.98 11.45
C LEU A 69 -1.76 10.45 11.40
N VAL A 70 -2.29 10.15 10.22
CA VAL A 70 -3.63 9.54 10.07
C VAL A 70 -3.68 8.16 10.73
N MET A 71 -2.65 7.32 10.53
CA MET A 71 -2.57 6.00 11.15
C MET A 71 -2.46 6.08 12.67
N VAL A 72 -1.64 7.00 13.20
CA VAL A 72 -1.52 7.24 14.66
C VAL A 72 -2.86 7.71 15.24
N ALA A 73 -3.50 8.69 14.61
CA ALA A 73 -4.79 9.20 15.07
C ALA A 73 -5.88 8.11 15.04
N ALA A 74 -5.91 7.28 14.00
CA ALA A 74 -6.84 6.16 13.88
C ALA A 74 -6.58 5.10 14.95
N ALA A 75 -5.32 4.73 15.19
CA ALA A 75 -4.94 3.77 16.23
C ALA A 75 -5.32 4.26 17.63
N ILE A 76 -5.02 5.53 17.96
CA ILE A 76 -5.38 6.12 19.27
C ILE A 76 -6.91 6.17 19.43
N SER A 77 -7.64 6.58 18.39
CA SER A 77 -9.10 6.68 18.44
C SER A 77 -9.76 5.31 18.61
N ALA A 78 -9.26 4.29 17.90
CA ALA A 78 -9.75 2.92 18.01
C ALA A 78 -9.44 2.32 19.39
N ALA A 79 -8.24 2.57 19.92
CA ALA A 79 -7.86 2.14 21.27
C ALA A 79 -8.76 2.81 22.33
N ALA A 80 -9.04 4.11 22.19
CA ALA A 80 -9.94 4.84 23.08
C ALA A 80 -11.39 4.34 23.00
N ALA A 81 -11.81 3.80 21.85
CA ALA A 81 -13.10 3.15 21.67
C ALA A 81 -13.15 1.68 22.14
N GLY A 82 -12.04 1.14 22.68
CA GLY A 82 -11.96 -0.23 23.19
C GLY A 82 -11.69 -1.29 22.13
N TYR A 83 -11.22 -0.92 20.94
CA TYR A 83 -10.83 -1.89 19.92
C TYR A 83 -9.44 -2.49 20.26
N GLU A 84 -9.41 -3.76 20.64
CA GLU A 84 -8.19 -4.46 21.11
C GLU A 84 -7.09 -4.52 20.04
N GLU A 85 -7.48 -4.60 18.77
CA GLU A 85 -6.58 -4.71 17.62
C GLU A 85 -6.18 -3.36 17.02
N ALA A 86 -6.31 -2.27 17.78
CA ALA A 86 -6.02 -0.91 17.31
C ALA A 86 -4.58 -0.71 16.83
N HIS A 87 -3.63 -1.46 17.40
CA HIS A 87 -2.22 -1.40 17.02
C HIS A 87 -1.99 -1.86 15.57
N HIS A 88 -2.84 -2.73 15.01
CA HIS A 88 -2.75 -3.15 13.61
C HIS A 88 -3.09 -2.03 12.62
N LEU A 89 -3.77 -0.96 13.04
CA LEU A 89 -4.04 0.20 12.17
C LEU A 89 -2.78 0.97 11.79
N MET A 90 -1.69 0.81 12.55
CA MET A 90 -0.38 1.37 12.21
C MET A 90 0.25 0.74 10.96
N ALA A 91 -0.20 -0.46 10.58
CA ALA A 91 0.31 -1.17 9.40
C ALA A 91 -0.44 -0.80 8.11
N GLY A 92 -1.26 0.27 8.11
CA GLY A 92 -2.11 0.65 6.98
C GLY A 92 -1.35 0.77 5.66
N LEU A 93 -0.23 1.49 5.65
CA LEU A 93 0.65 1.69 4.49
C LEU A 93 1.33 0.40 4.05
N ASP A 94 1.74 -0.41 5.02
CA ASP A 94 2.34 -1.71 4.75
C ASP A 94 1.39 -2.68 4.10
N GLY A 95 0.11 -2.64 4.47
CA GLY A 95 -0.92 -3.47 3.87
C GLY A 95 -1.20 -3.18 2.40
N MET A 96 -0.57 -2.13 1.83
CA MET A 96 -0.57 -1.89 0.37
C MET A 96 0.27 -2.94 -0.37
N ALA A 97 1.32 -3.46 0.27
CA ALA A 97 2.23 -4.45 -0.30
C ALA A 97 2.19 -5.79 0.46
N PHE A 98 2.09 -5.77 1.78
CA PHE A 98 2.14 -6.96 2.62
C PHE A 98 0.76 -7.34 3.14
N ASP A 99 0.60 -8.59 3.57
CA ASP A 99 -0.71 -9.02 4.08
C ASP A 99 -0.98 -8.40 5.45
N GLN A 100 -2.23 -7.98 5.65
CA GLN A 100 -2.70 -7.48 6.94
C GLN A 100 -3.20 -8.63 7.81
N PHE A 101 -2.97 -8.49 9.12
CA PHE A 101 -3.27 -9.52 10.12
C PHE A 101 -4.76 -9.72 10.36
N THR A 102 -5.58 -8.69 10.13
CA THR A 102 -7.02 -8.71 10.41
C THR A 102 -7.84 -8.34 9.19
N HIS A 103 -9.08 -8.86 9.10
CA HIS A 103 -10.01 -8.47 8.03
C HIS A 103 -10.29 -6.96 8.02
N PRO A 104 -10.59 -6.29 9.16
CA PRO A 104 -10.72 -4.83 9.19
C PRO A 104 -9.44 -4.11 8.74
N GLY A 105 -8.26 -4.63 9.11
CA GLY A 105 -6.97 -4.09 8.66
C GLY A 105 -6.81 -4.09 7.14
N ARG A 106 -7.33 -5.11 6.44
CA ARG A 106 -7.29 -5.18 4.95
C ARG A 106 -8.11 -4.09 4.29
N PHE A 107 -9.27 -3.75 4.85
CA PHE A 107 -10.08 -2.62 4.38
C PHE A 107 -9.44 -1.28 4.76
N TRP A 108 -8.84 -1.19 5.94
CA TRP A 108 -8.09 -0.02 6.36
C TRP A 108 -6.92 0.28 5.43
N SER A 109 -6.11 -0.72 5.07
CA SER A 109 -5.02 -0.56 4.11
C SER A 109 -5.52 -0.17 2.71
N ALA A 110 -6.67 -0.68 2.27
CA ALA A 110 -7.31 -0.24 1.04
C ALA A 110 -7.71 1.25 1.10
N ALA A 111 -8.23 1.72 2.23
CA ALA A 111 -8.57 3.12 2.44
C ALA A 111 -7.31 4.02 2.46
N ILE A 112 -6.24 3.58 3.14
CA ILE A 112 -4.95 4.29 3.15
C ILE A 112 -4.37 4.37 1.74
N ALA A 113 -4.39 3.27 0.96
CA ALA A 113 -3.95 3.26 -0.42
C ALA A 113 -4.73 4.26 -1.29
N ALA A 114 -6.05 4.35 -1.09
CA ALA A 114 -6.90 5.30 -1.80
C ALA A 114 -6.58 6.75 -1.44
N LEU A 115 -6.36 7.05 -0.15
CA LEU A 115 -5.93 8.37 0.30
C LEU A 115 -4.57 8.75 -0.26
N VAL A 116 -3.62 7.82 -0.26
CA VAL A 116 -2.31 8.01 -0.89
C VAL A 116 -2.50 8.33 -2.37
N LEU A 117 -3.24 7.53 -3.13
CA LEU A 117 -3.48 7.80 -4.55
C LEU A 117 -4.09 9.18 -4.80
N LEU A 118 -5.09 9.60 -4.00
CA LEU A 118 -5.70 10.92 -4.12
C LEU A 118 -4.71 12.05 -3.82
N MET A 119 -3.88 11.90 -2.79
CA MET A 119 -2.83 12.88 -2.47
C MET A 119 -1.82 13.02 -3.62
N ILE A 120 -1.51 11.92 -4.31
CA ILE A 120 -0.61 11.89 -5.46
C ILE A 120 -1.23 12.63 -6.64
N VAL A 121 -2.42 12.21 -7.07
CA VAL A 121 -3.14 12.80 -8.22
C VAL A 121 -3.38 14.29 -8.01
N ARG A 122 -3.58 14.71 -6.76
CA ARG A 122 -3.74 16.11 -6.43
C ARG A 122 -2.43 16.88 -6.41
N ALA A 123 -1.37 16.30 -5.86
CA ALA A 123 -0.06 16.91 -5.90
C ALA A 123 0.42 17.14 -7.35
N GLU A 124 0.04 16.29 -8.31
CA GLU A 124 0.28 16.53 -9.74
C GLU A 124 -0.45 17.77 -10.29
N ARG A 125 -1.63 18.09 -9.74
CA ARG A 125 -2.46 19.23 -10.20
C ARG A 125 -2.11 20.55 -9.52
N ASP A 126 -1.67 20.48 -8.27
CA ASP A 126 -1.44 21.63 -7.39
C ASP A 126 0.08 21.94 -7.23
N ASP A 127 0.89 21.77 -8.29
CA ASP A 127 2.35 22.05 -8.31
C ASP A 127 3.15 21.40 -7.15
N GLY A 128 2.83 20.16 -6.80
CA GLY A 128 3.50 19.41 -5.73
C GLY A 128 3.00 19.72 -4.32
N GLN A 129 1.96 20.56 -4.16
CA GLN A 129 1.37 20.83 -2.84
C GLN A 129 0.51 19.67 -2.35
N ILE A 130 0.91 19.10 -1.20
CA ILE A 130 0.19 17.98 -0.59
C ILE A 130 -0.88 18.49 0.38
N ALA A 131 -2.15 18.37 -0.03
CA ALA A 131 -3.32 18.79 0.74
C ALA A 131 -4.13 17.57 1.25
N LEU A 132 -3.74 17.01 2.40
CA LEU A 132 -4.39 15.84 3.01
C LEU A 132 -5.89 16.05 3.25
N PHE A 133 -6.29 17.16 3.88
CA PHE A 133 -7.70 17.45 4.16
C PHE A 133 -8.54 17.57 2.89
N ALA A 134 -7.91 18.08 1.84
CA ALA A 134 -8.55 18.27 0.56
C ALA A 134 -8.68 16.92 -0.18
N ALA A 135 -7.71 16.00 -0.03
CA ALA A 135 -7.82 14.61 -0.47
C ALA A 135 -8.89 13.83 0.31
N ILE A 136 -9.01 14.03 1.63
CA ILE A 136 -10.10 13.46 2.44
C ILE A 136 -11.46 14.01 1.98
N GLY A 137 -11.56 15.31 1.71
CA GLY A 137 -12.76 15.93 1.17
C GLY A 137 -13.13 15.38 -0.21
N GLU A 138 -12.15 15.10 -1.07
CA GLU A 138 -12.36 14.48 -2.37
C GLU A 138 -12.79 13.01 -2.26
N PHE A 139 -12.18 12.27 -1.33
CA PHE A 139 -12.61 10.92 -0.97
C PHE A 139 -14.08 10.90 -0.52
N ALA A 140 -14.48 11.81 0.37
CA ALA A 140 -15.85 11.92 0.86
C ALA A 140 -16.83 12.33 -0.25
N ARG A 141 -16.45 13.30 -1.09
CA ARG A 141 -17.27 13.78 -2.21
C ARG A 141 -17.48 12.70 -3.28
N ARG A 142 -16.47 11.87 -3.52
CA ARG A 142 -16.50 10.76 -4.50
C ARG A 142 -16.75 9.39 -3.85
N GLY A 143 -17.29 9.41 -2.63
CA GLY A 143 -17.35 8.26 -1.73
C GLY A 143 -18.09 7.04 -2.29
N LEU A 144 -18.99 7.21 -3.26
CA LEU A 144 -19.69 6.08 -3.89
C LEU A 144 -18.75 5.23 -4.75
N TRP A 145 -18.05 5.84 -5.71
CA TRP A 145 -17.15 5.10 -6.61
C TRP A 145 -15.83 4.73 -5.94
N LEU A 146 -15.24 5.68 -5.20
CA LEU A 146 -13.97 5.45 -4.54
C LEU A 146 -14.15 4.55 -3.31
N GLY A 147 -15.28 4.66 -2.60
CA GLY A 147 -15.65 3.72 -1.55
C GLY A 147 -15.94 2.32 -2.09
N ALA A 148 -16.63 2.19 -3.23
CA ALA A 148 -16.81 0.89 -3.89
C ALA A 148 -15.46 0.26 -4.29
N ALA A 149 -14.51 1.06 -4.79
CA ALA A 149 -13.17 0.58 -5.09
C ALA A 149 -12.41 0.12 -3.84
N VAL A 150 -12.53 0.85 -2.72
CA VAL A 150 -11.95 0.44 -1.42
C VAL A 150 -12.57 -0.86 -0.90
N ILE A 151 -13.90 -1.02 -1.01
CA ILE A 151 -14.60 -2.24 -0.60
C ILE A 151 -14.15 -3.41 -1.48
N ALA A 152 -14.16 -3.24 -2.80
CA ALA A 152 -13.70 -4.25 -3.76
C ALA A 152 -12.25 -4.68 -3.48
N LEU A 153 -11.38 -3.70 -3.24
CA LEU A 153 -9.99 -3.96 -2.89
C LEU A 153 -9.85 -4.71 -1.56
N GLY A 154 -10.63 -4.36 -0.54
CA GLY A 154 -10.66 -5.09 0.72
C GLY A 154 -11.07 -6.55 0.55
N VAL A 155 -12.09 -6.84 -0.28
CA VAL A 155 -12.51 -8.21 -0.62
C VAL A 155 -11.41 -8.96 -1.37
N VAL A 156 -10.77 -8.33 -2.35
CA VAL A 156 -9.65 -8.95 -3.09
C VAL A 156 -8.47 -9.23 -2.17
N ASN A 157 -8.15 -8.31 -1.25
CA ASN A 157 -7.10 -8.54 -0.24
C ASN A 157 -7.43 -9.73 0.66
N ILE A 158 -8.70 -9.96 0.99
CA ILE A 158 -9.13 -11.14 1.73
C ILE A 158 -8.89 -12.42 0.91
N ALA A 159 -9.31 -12.42 -0.37
CA ALA A 159 -9.09 -13.56 -1.26
C ALA A 159 -7.60 -13.87 -1.46
N LEU A 160 -6.79 -12.83 -1.68
CA LEU A 160 -5.34 -12.96 -1.80
C LEU A 160 -4.70 -13.52 -0.54
N ALA A 161 -5.18 -13.15 0.65
CA ALA A 161 -4.64 -13.69 1.90
C ALA A 161 -4.90 -15.18 2.05
N TYR A 162 -6.09 -15.68 1.67
CA TYR A 162 -6.34 -17.12 1.64
C TYR A 162 -5.43 -17.84 0.64
N GLY A 163 -5.23 -17.26 -0.55
CA GLY A 163 -4.28 -17.79 -1.53
C GLY A 163 -2.84 -17.79 -1.02
N GLN A 164 -2.42 -16.70 -0.37
CA GLN A 164 -1.10 -16.56 0.22
C GLN A 164 -0.87 -17.59 1.34
N GLU A 165 -1.89 -17.86 2.16
CA GLU A 165 -1.79 -18.85 3.23
C GLU A 165 -1.69 -20.28 2.69
N ALA A 166 -2.45 -20.63 1.64
CA ALA A 166 -2.32 -21.92 0.99
C ALA A 166 -0.90 -22.16 0.45
N VAL A 167 -0.30 -21.15 -0.19
CA VAL A 167 1.08 -21.22 -0.67
C VAL A 167 2.08 -21.24 0.48
N ARG A 168 1.84 -20.49 1.56
CA ARG A 168 2.68 -20.51 2.78
C ARG A 168 2.76 -21.91 3.37
N ILE A 169 1.63 -22.61 3.47
CA ILE A 169 1.57 -24.01 3.95
C ILE A 169 2.38 -24.93 3.02
N ALA A 170 2.27 -24.76 1.70
CA ALA A 170 3.05 -25.53 0.74
C ALA A 170 4.56 -25.30 0.88
N ILE A 171 4.98 -24.03 1.06
CA ILE A 171 6.39 -23.67 1.30
C ILE A 171 6.88 -24.22 2.64
N TRP A 172 6.06 -24.17 3.69
CA TRP A 172 6.39 -24.75 4.98
C TRP A 172 6.61 -26.26 4.89
N ASN A 173 5.72 -26.97 4.19
CA ASN A 173 5.88 -28.40 3.93
C ASN A 173 7.16 -28.69 3.15
N PHE A 174 7.44 -27.94 2.08
CA PHE A 174 8.70 -28.04 1.35
C PHE A 174 9.91 -27.80 2.26
N TRP A 175 9.85 -26.82 3.16
CA TRP A 175 10.92 -26.50 4.08
C TRP A 175 11.25 -27.68 5.00
N GLN A 176 10.22 -28.37 5.51
CA GLN A 176 10.34 -29.51 6.42
C GLN A 176 10.83 -30.78 5.71
N THR A 177 10.38 -31.04 4.47
CA THR A 177 10.68 -32.29 3.76
C THR A 177 11.92 -32.22 2.87
N SER A 178 12.35 -31.02 2.48
CA SER A 178 13.44 -30.84 1.51
C SER A 178 14.81 -30.85 2.16
N GLN A 179 15.74 -31.59 1.55
CA GLN A 179 17.17 -31.56 1.87
C GLN A 179 17.93 -30.40 1.19
N ALA A 180 17.20 -29.48 0.53
CA ALA A 180 17.82 -28.30 -0.07
C ALA A 180 18.57 -27.46 0.98
N SER A 181 19.62 -26.77 0.55
CA SER A 181 20.37 -25.86 1.42
C SER A 181 19.50 -24.70 1.91
N ASP A 182 19.85 -24.15 3.07
CA ASP A 182 19.14 -22.99 3.66
C ASP A 182 19.09 -21.79 2.72
N PHE A 183 20.12 -21.62 1.86
CA PHE A 183 20.13 -20.58 0.83
C PHE A 183 18.97 -20.73 -0.15
N ILE A 184 18.74 -21.94 -0.68
CA ILE A 184 17.66 -22.21 -1.65
C ILE A 184 16.29 -22.02 -0.97
N LYS A 185 16.15 -22.51 0.27
CA LYS A 185 14.91 -22.35 1.04
C LYS A 185 14.57 -20.88 1.30
N ASN A 186 15.57 -20.09 1.70
CA ASN A 186 15.43 -18.64 1.89
C ASN A 186 15.12 -17.91 0.58
N LEU A 187 15.75 -18.31 -0.54
CA LEU A 187 15.48 -17.73 -1.86
C LEU A 187 14.04 -17.97 -2.30
N ILE A 188 13.52 -19.19 -2.14
CA ILE A 188 12.13 -19.53 -2.45
C ILE A 188 11.16 -18.70 -1.59
N TYR A 189 11.44 -18.59 -0.29
CA TYR A 189 10.63 -17.78 0.62
C TYR A 189 10.65 -16.29 0.25
N PHE A 190 11.82 -15.76 -0.13
CA PHE A 190 11.96 -14.38 -0.61
C PHE A 190 11.17 -14.16 -1.90
N CYS A 191 11.31 -15.04 -2.90
CA CYS A 191 10.55 -14.97 -4.15
C CYS A 191 9.04 -15.00 -3.88
N PHE A 192 8.57 -15.87 -3.00
CA PHE A 192 7.18 -15.94 -2.58
C PHE A 192 6.67 -14.62 -2.00
N ILE A 193 7.35 -14.06 -0.99
CA ILE A 193 6.98 -12.77 -0.38
C ILE A 193 6.97 -11.67 -1.44
N PHE A 194 8.03 -11.62 -2.26
CA PHE A 194 8.18 -10.59 -3.28
C PHE A 194 7.08 -10.65 -4.35
N SER A 195 6.76 -11.84 -4.86
CA SER A 195 5.70 -12.04 -5.85
C SER A 195 4.33 -11.63 -5.33
N PHE A 196 3.97 -12.05 -4.11
CA PHE A 196 2.70 -11.63 -3.51
C PHE A 196 2.65 -10.14 -3.22
N ALA A 197 3.77 -9.55 -2.79
CA ALA A 197 3.83 -8.11 -2.55
C ALA A 197 3.66 -7.30 -3.83
N MET A 198 4.30 -7.73 -4.92
CA MET A 198 4.17 -7.07 -6.21
C MET A 198 2.76 -7.25 -6.78
N LEU A 199 2.19 -8.45 -6.69
CA LEU A 199 0.82 -8.73 -7.11
C LEU A 199 -0.19 -7.85 -6.35
N ARG A 200 -0.06 -7.73 -5.02
CA ARG A 200 -0.94 -6.92 -4.18
C ARG A 200 -0.84 -5.43 -4.53
N LEU A 201 0.37 -4.91 -4.69
CA LEU A 201 0.58 -3.52 -5.11
C LEU A 201 -0.06 -3.25 -6.47
N TRP A 202 0.16 -4.14 -7.44
CA TRP A 202 -0.38 -3.99 -8.79
C TRP A 202 -1.91 -4.00 -8.80
N ILE A 203 -2.54 -4.95 -8.10
CA ILE A 203 -4.00 -5.02 -7.95
C ILE A 203 -4.55 -3.77 -7.27
N THR A 204 -3.91 -3.34 -6.17
CA THR A 204 -4.29 -2.15 -5.40
C THR A 204 -4.36 -0.92 -6.29
N VAL A 205 -3.27 -0.64 -7.01
CA VAL A 205 -3.20 0.49 -7.92
C VAL A 205 -4.22 0.35 -9.04
N THR A 206 -4.35 -0.82 -9.66
CA THR A 206 -5.26 -1.03 -10.79
C THR A 206 -6.71 -0.76 -10.40
N ILE A 207 -7.18 -1.35 -9.28
CA ILE A 207 -8.55 -1.17 -8.81
C ILE A 207 -8.81 0.30 -8.45
N LEU A 208 -7.88 0.94 -7.75
CA LEU A 208 -8.05 2.33 -7.34
C LEU A 208 -8.02 3.29 -8.52
N THR A 209 -7.12 3.09 -9.49
CA THR A 209 -7.05 3.90 -10.71
C THR A 209 -8.31 3.74 -11.57
N LEU A 210 -8.85 2.52 -11.68
CA LEU A 210 -10.13 2.28 -12.37
C LEU A 210 -11.29 2.98 -11.65
N GLY A 211 -11.38 2.84 -10.32
CA GLY A 211 -12.39 3.51 -9.51
C GLY A 211 -12.30 5.04 -9.61
N LEU A 212 -11.08 5.58 -9.62
CA LEU A 212 -10.82 6.99 -9.81
C LEU A 212 -11.25 7.46 -11.21
N LYS A 213 -10.90 6.74 -12.28
CA LYS A 213 -11.31 7.05 -13.66
C LYS A 213 -12.83 7.06 -13.78
N GLN A 214 -13.50 6.07 -13.21
CA GLN A 214 -14.96 5.99 -13.25
C GLN A 214 -15.62 7.13 -12.48
N SER A 215 -15.02 7.56 -11.37
CA SER A 215 -15.48 8.75 -10.63
C SER A 215 -15.35 10.05 -11.44
N TYR A 216 -14.31 10.19 -12.27
CA TYR A 216 -14.14 11.37 -13.15
C TYR A 216 -15.17 11.38 -14.29
N ILE A 217 -15.44 10.22 -14.88
CA ILE A 217 -16.45 10.09 -15.94
C ILE A 217 -17.83 10.41 -15.41
N SER A 218 -18.18 9.95 -14.20
CA SER A 218 -19.50 10.23 -13.59
C SER A 218 -19.68 11.70 -13.20
N ASP A 219 -18.60 12.40 -12.84
CA ASP A 219 -18.62 13.82 -12.47
C ASP A 219 -18.57 14.77 -13.69
N GLY A 220 -18.53 14.25 -14.92
CA GLY A 220 -18.68 15.03 -16.16
C GLY A 220 -17.50 15.97 -16.49
N ARG A 221 -16.30 15.72 -15.95
CA ARG A 221 -15.08 16.46 -16.30
C ARG A 221 -14.17 15.58 -17.15
N SER A 222 -14.37 15.64 -18.47
CA SER A 222 -13.41 15.20 -19.50
C SER A 222 -12.45 16.33 -19.86
#